data_AF-A0A6P7HTK2-F1
#
_entry.id   AF-A0A6P7HTK2-F1
#
_cell.length_a   1.000
_cell.length_b   1.000
_cell.length_c   1.000
_cell.angle_alpha   90.00
_cell.angle_beta   90.00
_cell.angle_gamma   90.00
#
_symmetry.space_group_name_H-M   'P 1'
#
loop_
_entity.id
_entity.type
_entity.pdbx_description
1 polymer ?
#
loop_
_entity_poly.entity_id
_entity_poly.type
_entity_poly.pdbx_seq_one_letter_code
_entity_poly.pdbx_strand_id
1 'polypeptide(L)'
;MQRQLHELQLQLELLRVDELSADVTHSFHLAQRLQVLQRFGGHLKDILRDHKNLRQRLMKPLDCSSLPVQAHLHRCVVESTKLMMAFIETLEEKLSSAHIRDSATDRLKLLSTSHAQLLAQAAEMETVCSQVLQWKTVGSAAE
;
A
#
# COMPACT_ATOMS: atom_id res chain seq x y z
N MET A 1 -67.48 44.81 -43.73
CA MET A 1 -66.21 44.85 -44.49
C MET A 1 -64.99 45.08 -43.60
N GLN A 2 -64.90 46.17 -42.82
CA GLN A 2 -63.71 46.45 -41.97
C GLN A 2 -63.43 45.36 -40.91
N ARG A 3 -64.46 44.83 -40.25
CA ARG A 3 -64.30 43.74 -39.27
C ARG A 3 -63.71 42.46 -39.90
N GLN A 4 -64.15 42.11 -41.12
CA GLN A 4 -63.65 40.95 -41.85
C GLN A 4 -62.19 41.12 -42.27
N LEU A 5 -61.78 42.35 -42.63
CA LEU A 5 -60.40 42.65 -42.98
C LEU A 5 -59.48 42.53 -41.76
N HIS A 6 -59.93 43.01 -40.60
CA HIS A 6 -59.19 42.85 -39.34
C HIS A 6 -59.06 41.38 -38.91
N GLU A 7 -60.11 40.60 -39.08
CA GLU A 7 -60.10 39.16 -38.80
C GLU A 7 -59.11 38.39 -39.69
N LEU A 8 -59.09 38.69 -40.99
CA LEU A 8 -58.11 38.13 -41.93
C LEU A 8 -56.67 38.53 -41.58
N GLN A 9 -56.46 39.75 -41.10
CA GLN A 9 -55.14 40.21 -40.67
C GLN A 9 -54.63 39.43 -39.46
N LEU A 10 -55.49 39.20 -38.46
CA LEU A 10 -55.16 38.39 -37.28
C LEU A 10 -54.86 36.93 -37.65
N GLN A 11 -55.62 36.34 -38.58
CA GLN A 11 -55.35 34.99 -39.08
C GLN A 11 -54.00 34.91 -39.79
N LEU A 12 -53.63 35.94 -40.56
CA LEU A 12 -52.32 36.00 -41.21
C LEU A 12 -51.17 36.14 -40.19
N GLU A 13 -51.37 36.92 -39.14
CA GLU A 13 -50.39 37.03 -38.04
C GLU A 13 -50.21 35.69 -37.30
N LEU A 14 -51.30 34.97 -37.03
CA LEU A 14 -51.24 33.62 -36.43
C LEU A 14 -50.45 32.65 -37.33
N LEU A 15 -50.76 32.61 -38.62
CA LEU A 15 -50.04 31.75 -39.56
C LEU A 15 -48.56 32.09 -39.67
N ARG A 16 -48.19 33.38 -39.58
CA ARG A 16 -46.77 33.79 -39.53
C ARG A 16 -46.08 33.31 -38.26
N VAL A 17 -46.75 33.39 -37.11
CA VAL A 17 -46.19 32.90 -35.84
C VAL A 17 -46.00 31.38 -35.88
N ASP A 18 -46.96 30.65 -36.45
CA ASP A 18 -46.87 29.20 -36.65
C ASP A 18 -45.72 28.85 -37.60
N GLU A 19 -45.57 29.56 -38.72
CA GLU A 19 -44.47 29.38 -39.67
C GLU A 19 -43.10 29.61 -39.01
N LEU A 20 -42.96 30.70 -38.25
CA LEU A 20 -41.70 31.05 -37.57
C LEU A 20 -41.33 30.09 -36.44
N SER A 21 -42.32 29.44 -35.82
CA SER A 21 -42.09 28.50 -34.71
C SER A 21 -42.10 27.03 -35.14
N ALA A 22 -42.36 26.75 -36.42
CA ALA A 22 -42.57 25.41 -36.93
C ALA A 22 -41.41 24.45 -36.64
N ASP A 23 -40.18 24.94 -36.64
CA ASP A 23 -38.98 24.12 -36.44
C ASP A 23 -38.85 23.56 -35.00
N VAL A 24 -39.54 24.18 -34.04
CA VAL A 24 -39.57 23.79 -32.62
C VAL A 24 -40.93 23.30 -32.13
N THR A 25 -42.01 23.54 -32.88
CA THR A 25 -43.37 23.07 -32.53
C THR A 25 -43.84 21.88 -33.36
N HIS A 26 -43.49 21.81 -34.65
CA HIS A 26 -43.97 20.74 -35.52
C HIS A 26 -43.20 19.43 -35.31
N SER A 27 -43.97 18.36 -35.15
CA SER A 27 -43.48 16.99 -34.98
C SER A 27 -42.53 16.55 -36.09
N PHE A 28 -42.73 17.01 -37.33
CA PHE A 28 -41.85 16.70 -38.46
C PHE A 28 -40.40 17.15 -38.21
N HIS A 29 -40.20 18.43 -37.86
CA HIS A 29 -38.88 18.99 -37.61
C HIS A 29 -38.26 18.43 -36.32
N LEU A 30 -39.08 18.27 -35.28
CA LEU A 30 -38.65 17.70 -34.01
C LEU A 30 -38.23 16.23 -34.13
N ALA A 31 -38.97 15.41 -34.89
CA ALA A 31 -38.66 13.99 -35.10
C ALA A 31 -37.30 13.81 -35.79
N GLN A 32 -37.01 14.65 -36.79
CA GLN A 32 -35.70 14.64 -37.45
C GLN A 32 -34.57 14.99 -36.46
N ARG A 33 -34.74 16.05 -35.67
CA ARG A 33 -33.76 16.46 -34.65
C ARG A 33 -33.56 15.36 -33.60
N LEU A 34 -34.64 14.72 -33.16
CA LEU A 34 -34.60 13.62 -32.20
C LEU A 34 -33.84 12.41 -32.77
N GLN A 35 -34.07 12.06 -34.04
CA GLN A 35 -33.37 10.95 -34.69
C GLN A 35 -31.85 11.18 -34.76
N VAL A 36 -31.43 12.40 -35.08
CA VAL A 36 -30.00 12.77 -35.07
C VAL A 36 -29.41 12.65 -33.67
N LEU A 37 -30.12 13.16 -32.65
CA LEU A 37 -29.67 13.09 -31.25
C LEU A 37 -29.58 11.64 -30.75
N GLN A 38 -30.56 10.80 -31.10
CA GLN A 38 -30.56 9.37 -30.77
C GLN A 38 -29.37 8.64 -31.40
N ARG A 39 -29.09 8.92 -32.68
CA ARG A 39 -27.93 8.35 -33.36
C ARG A 39 -26.63 8.77 -32.68
N PHE A 40 -26.47 10.07 -32.39
CA PHE A 40 -25.31 10.57 -31.68
C PHE A 40 -25.15 9.93 -30.29
N GLY A 41 -26.25 9.79 -29.54
CA GLY A 41 -26.27 9.09 -28.26
C GLY A 41 -25.87 7.61 -28.37
N GLY A 42 -26.26 6.93 -29.45
CA GLY A 42 -25.81 5.58 -29.76
C GLY A 42 -24.29 5.52 -29.97
N HIS A 43 -23.75 6.40 -30.81
CA HIS A 43 -22.32 6.47 -31.09
C HIS A 43 -21.50 6.75 -29.81
N LEU A 44 -21.97 7.66 -28.94
CA LEU A 44 -21.30 7.92 -27.65
C LEU A 44 -21.27 6.69 -26.75
N LYS A 45 -22.36 5.92 -26.69
CA LYS A 45 -22.40 4.66 -25.92
C LYS A 45 -21.41 3.64 -26.47
N ASP A 46 -21.29 3.53 -27.79
CA ASP A 46 -20.35 2.62 -28.43
C ASP A 46 -18.90 3.03 -28.12
N ILE A 47 -18.56 4.31 -28.23
CA ILE A 47 -17.23 4.84 -27.87
C ILE A 47 -16.88 4.53 -26.42
N LEU A 48 -17.82 4.75 -25.49
CA LEU A 48 -17.59 4.48 -24.07
C LEU A 48 -17.36 2.99 -23.80
N ARG A 49 -18.10 2.10 -24.49
CA ARG A 49 -17.90 0.65 -24.42
C ARG A 49 -16.53 0.26 -24.94
N ASP A 50 -16.12 0.79 -26.08
CA ASP A 50 -14.83 0.48 -26.70
C ASP A 50 -13.66 0.96 -25.85
N HIS A 51 -13.78 2.16 -25.27
CA HIS A 51 -12.79 2.68 -24.33
C HIS A 51 -12.67 1.80 -23.07
N LYS A 52 -13.80 1.33 -22.53
CA LYS A 52 -13.80 0.39 -21.40
C LYS A 52 -13.11 -0.93 -21.76
N ASN A 53 -13.44 -1.50 -22.92
CA ASN A 53 -12.85 -2.74 -23.42
C ASN A 53 -11.35 -2.60 -23.65
N LEU A 54 -10.91 -1.49 -24.26
CA LEU A 54 -9.50 -1.20 -24.48
C LEU A 54 -8.75 -1.09 -23.15
N ARG A 55 -9.30 -0.35 -22.18
CA ARG A 55 -8.72 -0.27 -20.83
C ARG A 55 -8.56 -1.66 -20.21
N GLN A 56 -9.59 -2.50 -20.27
CA GLN A 56 -9.50 -3.86 -19.74
C GLN A 56 -8.43 -4.70 -20.44
N ARG A 57 -8.31 -4.59 -21.77
CA ARG A 57 -7.27 -5.28 -22.53
C ARG A 57 -5.87 -4.80 -22.16
N LEU A 58 -5.67 -3.49 -22.01
CA LEU A 58 -4.39 -2.90 -21.61
C LEU A 58 -4.02 -3.25 -20.15
N MET A 59 -5.01 -3.49 -19.29
CA MET A 59 -4.80 -3.95 -17.92
C MET A 59 -4.57 -5.46 -17.82
N LYS A 60 -4.85 -6.25 -18.88
CA LYS A 60 -4.49 -7.67 -18.87
C LYS A 60 -2.98 -7.77 -18.99
N PRO A 61 -2.28 -8.40 -18.02
CA PRO A 61 -0.86 -8.61 -18.14
C PRO A 61 -0.58 -9.46 -19.39
N LEU A 62 0.27 -8.96 -20.28
CA LEU A 62 0.67 -9.63 -21.54
C LEU A 62 1.46 -10.93 -21.27
N ASP A 63 2.05 -10.97 -20.08
CA ASP A 63 2.82 -12.03 -19.45
C ASP A 63 3.07 -11.56 -18.00
N CYS A 64 3.57 -12.43 -17.12
CA CYS A 64 3.91 -12.08 -15.72
C CYS A 64 4.99 -10.98 -15.59
N SER A 65 5.38 -10.30 -16.67
CA SER A 65 6.35 -9.19 -16.68
C SER A 65 5.73 -7.84 -16.30
N SER A 66 4.40 -7.69 -16.40
CA SER A 66 3.73 -6.43 -16.06
C SER A 66 3.02 -6.51 -14.71
N LEU A 67 3.28 -5.52 -13.84
CA LEU A 67 2.56 -5.35 -12.58
C LEU A 67 1.05 -5.19 -12.84
N PRO A 68 0.17 -5.91 -12.13
CA PRO A 68 -1.30 -5.82 -12.27
C PRO A 68 -1.85 -4.54 -11.59
N VAL A 69 -1.17 -3.42 -11.78
CA VAL A 69 -1.47 -2.13 -11.14
C VAL A 69 -1.53 -1.06 -12.23
N GLN A 70 -2.35 -0.02 -12.03
CA GLN A 70 -2.44 1.09 -12.98
C GLN A 70 -1.09 1.81 -13.13
N ALA A 71 -0.72 2.19 -14.35
CA ALA A 71 0.60 2.74 -14.67
C ALA A 71 1.00 3.95 -13.81
N HIS A 72 0.05 4.83 -13.49
CA HIS A 72 0.31 6.01 -12.66
C HIS A 72 0.66 5.67 -11.20
N LEU A 73 0.36 4.45 -10.74
CA LEU A 73 0.68 3.95 -9.40
C LEU A 73 1.98 3.12 -9.37
N HIS A 74 2.57 2.80 -10.52
CA HIS A 74 3.78 1.95 -10.58
C HIS A 74 4.93 2.54 -9.78
N ARG A 75 5.16 3.86 -9.89
CA ARG A 75 6.19 4.55 -9.11
C ARG A 75 5.96 4.37 -7.60
N CYS A 76 4.73 4.55 -7.13
CA CYS A 76 4.39 4.38 -5.71
C CYS A 76 4.68 2.94 -5.26
N VAL A 77 4.24 1.93 -6.01
CA VAL A 77 4.47 0.53 -5.66
C VAL A 77 5.96 0.19 -5.62
N VAL A 78 6.74 0.65 -6.59
CA VAL A 78 8.19 0.43 -6.64
C VAL A 78 8.88 1.07 -5.42
N GLU A 79 8.58 2.33 -5.12
CA GLU A 79 9.20 3.02 -3.99
C GLU A 79 8.80 2.41 -2.63
N SER A 80 7.53 2.02 -2.47
CA SER A 80 7.09 1.29 -1.27
C SER A 80 7.78 -0.05 -1.12
N THR A 81 7.97 -0.80 -2.21
CA THR A 81 8.64 -2.11 -2.19
C THR A 81 10.12 -1.95 -1.80
N LYS A 82 10.82 -0.96 -2.36
CA LYS A 82 12.20 -0.63 -1.98
C LYS A 82 12.31 -0.29 -0.49
N LEU A 83 11.41 0.55 0.03
CA LEU A 83 11.40 0.92 1.44
C LEU A 83 11.17 -0.29 2.34
N MET A 84 10.27 -1.19 1.95
CA MET A 84 9.97 -2.41 2.69
C MET A 84 11.18 -3.36 2.73
N MET A 85 11.89 -3.51 1.62
CA MET A 85 13.14 -4.28 1.58
C MET A 85 14.20 -3.71 2.51
N ALA A 86 14.48 -2.39 2.41
CA ALA A 86 15.46 -1.74 3.27
C ALA A 86 15.10 -1.82 4.76
N PHE A 87 13.80 -1.73 5.08
CA PHE A 87 13.31 -1.93 6.43
C PHE A 87 13.56 -3.35 6.93
N ILE A 88 13.26 -4.37 6.13
CA ILE A 88 13.50 -5.79 6.48
C ILE A 88 14.99 -6.03 6.73
N GLU A 89 15.86 -5.59 5.82
CA GLU A 89 17.31 -5.73 5.97
C GLU A 89 17.81 -5.08 7.27
N THR A 90 17.36 -3.85 7.55
CA THR A 90 17.71 -3.13 8.78
C THR A 90 17.21 -3.88 10.02
N LEU A 91 15.99 -4.42 9.96
CA LEU A 91 15.39 -5.15 11.07
C LEU A 91 16.16 -6.44 11.38
N GLU A 92 16.55 -7.18 10.35
CA GLU A 92 17.35 -8.41 10.47
C GLU A 92 18.73 -8.14 11.08
N GLU A 93 19.39 -7.03 10.67
CA GLU A 93 20.66 -6.60 11.26
C GLU A 93 20.51 -6.29 12.75
N LYS A 94 19.46 -5.55 13.13
CA LYS A 94 19.20 -5.19 14.54
C LYS A 94 18.85 -6.41 15.38
N LEU A 95 18.05 -7.35 14.87
CA LEU A 95 17.74 -8.60 15.56
C LEU A 95 19.01 -9.44 15.80
N SER A 96 19.87 -9.55 14.80
CA SER A 96 21.15 -10.27 14.90
C SER A 96 22.06 -9.64 15.96
N SER A 97 22.17 -8.30 15.97
CA SER A 97 22.94 -7.56 16.97
C SER A 97 22.41 -7.77 18.40
N ALA A 98 21.08 -7.74 18.58
CA ALA A 98 20.45 -7.99 19.86
C ALA A 98 20.74 -9.42 20.36
N HIS A 99 20.65 -10.42 19.49
CA HIS A 99 20.93 -11.81 19.84
C HIS A 99 22.39 -12.03 20.30
N ILE A 100 23.36 -11.43 19.61
CA ILE A 100 24.78 -11.49 20.00
C ILE A 100 24.98 -10.89 21.39
N ARG A 101 24.33 -9.76 21.68
CA ARG A 101 24.42 -9.09 22.98
C ARG A 101 23.85 -9.96 24.11
N ASP A 102 22.71 -10.60 23.88
CA ASP A 102 22.09 -11.48 24.87
C ASP A 102 22.97 -12.71 25.15
N SER A 103 23.51 -13.33 24.10
CA SER A 103 24.48 -14.43 24.20
C SER A 103 25.75 -14.02 24.97
N ALA A 104 26.31 -12.84 24.68
CA ALA A 104 27.47 -12.32 25.40
C ALA A 104 27.17 -12.10 26.89
N THR A 105 25.97 -11.61 27.21
CA THR A 105 25.52 -11.42 28.59
C THR A 105 25.43 -12.74 29.35
N ASP A 106 24.89 -13.78 28.72
CA ASP A 106 24.78 -15.11 29.32
C ASP A 106 26.15 -15.76 29.54
N ARG A 107 27.08 -15.61 28.58
CA ARG A 107 28.48 -16.04 28.74
C ARG A 107 29.18 -15.32 29.89
N LEU A 108 28.91 -14.02 30.08
CA LEU A 108 29.49 -13.23 31.15
C LEU A 108 28.97 -13.68 32.53
N LYS A 109 27.67 -14.01 32.63
CA LYS A 109 27.10 -14.63 33.85
C LYS A 109 27.77 -15.96 34.16
N LEU A 110 27.93 -16.83 33.17
CA LEU A 110 28.59 -18.13 33.35
C LEU A 110 30.04 -17.95 33.85
N LEU A 111 30.79 -17.04 33.22
CA LEU A 111 32.15 -16.72 33.65
C LEU A 111 32.19 -16.21 35.09
N SER A 112 31.26 -15.33 35.48
CA SER A 112 31.17 -14.81 36.85
C SER A 112 30.91 -15.93 37.87
N THR A 113 30.01 -16.88 37.55
CA THR A 113 29.75 -18.03 38.42
C THR A 113 30.96 -18.96 38.55
N SER A 114 31.67 -19.23 37.45
CA SER A 114 32.88 -20.05 37.45
C SER A 114 34.02 -19.40 38.24
N HIS A 115 34.17 -18.07 38.13
CA HIS A 115 35.15 -17.32 38.91
C HIS A 115 34.85 -17.39 40.41
N ALA A 116 33.58 -17.26 40.82
CA ALA A 116 33.18 -17.41 42.22
C ALA A 116 33.48 -18.81 42.77
N GLN A 117 33.27 -19.86 41.97
CA GLN A 117 33.62 -21.24 42.35
C GLN A 117 35.13 -21.44 42.50
N LEU A 118 35.93 -20.89 41.58
CA LEU A 118 37.40 -20.95 41.68
C LEU A 118 37.93 -20.25 42.93
N LEU A 119 37.36 -19.09 43.29
CA LEU A 119 37.71 -18.39 44.52
C LEU A 119 37.37 -19.23 45.76
N ALA A 120 36.21 -19.88 45.78
CA ALA A 120 35.83 -20.78 46.89
C ALA A 120 36.82 -21.95 47.01
N GLN A 121 37.18 -22.59 45.90
CA GLN A 121 38.16 -23.68 45.88
C GLN A 121 39.56 -23.22 46.31
N ALA A 122 39.98 -22.02 45.90
CA ALA A 122 41.26 -21.45 46.32
C ALA A 122 41.29 -21.21 47.84
N ALA A 123 40.20 -20.68 48.39
CA ALA A 123 40.06 -20.50 49.84
C ALA A 123 40.08 -21.85 50.58
N GLU A 124 39.36 -22.85 50.09
CA GLU A 124 39.42 -24.22 50.64
C GLU A 124 40.86 -24.77 50.59
N MET A 125 41.56 -24.62 49.47
CA MET A 125 42.94 -25.07 49.35
C MET A 125 43.88 -24.35 50.32
N GLU A 126 43.69 -23.05 50.53
CA GLU A 126 44.45 -22.28 51.54
C GLU A 126 44.21 -22.80 52.95
N THR A 127 42.96 -23.16 53.28
CA THR A 127 42.64 -23.77 54.59
C THR A 127 43.30 -25.14 54.76
N VAL A 128 43.27 -25.99 53.73
CA VAL A 128 43.92 -27.31 53.76
C VAL A 128 45.44 -27.18 53.89
N CYS A 129 46.07 -26.29 53.12
CA CYS A 129 47.50 -26.00 53.24
C CYS A 129 47.88 -25.54 54.65
N SER A 130 47.08 -24.66 55.25
CA SER A 130 47.29 -24.18 56.62
C SER A 130 47.20 -25.32 57.64
N GLN A 131 46.23 -26.23 57.50
CA GLN A 131 46.09 -27.40 58.36
C GLN A 131 47.30 -28.35 58.24
N VAL A 132 47.77 -28.64 57.03
CA VAL A 132 48.96 -29.49 56.79
C VAL A 132 50.21 -28.88 57.43
N LEU A 133 50.39 -27.56 57.33
CA LEU A 133 51.51 -26.86 57.96
C LEU A 133 51.45 -26.97 59.50
N GLN A 134 50.27 -26.80 60.08
CA GLN A 134 50.09 -26.98 61.53
C GLN A 134 50.44 -28.41 61.98
N TRP A 135 50.02 -29.43 61.24
CA TRP A 135 50.32 -30.83 61.57
C TRP A 135 51.84 -31.11 61.55
N LYS A 136 52.56 -30.53 60.59
CA LYS A 136 54.03 -30.64 60.52
C LYS A 136 54.73 -29.99 61.73
N THR A 137 54.21 -28.87 62.23
CA THR A 137 54.77 -28.21 63.43
C THR A 137 54.50 -28.98 64.72
N VAL A 138 53.34 -29.65 64.84
CA VAL A 138 52.99 -30.47 66.02
C VAL A 138 53.78 -31.79 66.03
N GLY A 139 54.02 -32.41 64.87
CA GLY A 139 54.84 -33.63 64.76
C GLY A 139 56.33 -33.41 65.07
N SER A 140 56.87 -32.22 64.81
CA SER A 140 58.27 -31.87 65.11
C SER A 140 58.52 -31.46 66.58
N ALA A 141 57.47 -31.25 67.38
CA ALA A 141 57.57 -30.91 68.80
C ALA A 141 57.47 -32.15 69.72
N ALA A 142 57.30 -33.34 69.14
CA ALA A 142 57.17 -34.62 69.85
C ALA A 142 58.38 -35.57 69.64
N GLU A 143 59.43 -35.12 68.95
CA GLU A 143 60.78 -35.72 68.92
C GLU A 143 61.74 -34.87 69.77
#